data_AF-A0A353PEV7-F1
#
_entry.id   AF-A0A353PEV7-F1
#
_cell.length_a   1.000
_cell.length_b   1.000
_cell.length_c   1.000
_cell.angle_alpha   90.00
_cell.angle_beta   90.00
_cell.angle_gamma   90.00
#
_symmetry.space_group_name_H-M   'P 1'
#
loop_
_entity.id
_entity.type
_entity.pdbx_description
1 polymer ?
#
loop_
_entity_poly.entity_id
_entity_poly.type
_entity_poly.pdbx_seq_one_letter_code
_entity_poly.pdbx_strand_id
1 'polypeptide(L)'
;AAAAMGFCFYNNIACAAAHALAVHDVKRVAILDFDVHHGNGTEDIFRDDPRVLFCSSFQHPFYPNTPIDHGHSTIISVPLPAGTRGME
;
A
#
# COMPACT_ATOMS: atom_id res chain seq x y z
N ALA A 1 8.57 9.94 9.65
CA ALA A 1 8.10 10.06 11.05
C ALA A 1 6.69 9.48 11.12
N ALA A 2 6.35 8.70 12.15
CA ALA A 2 5.03 8.10 12.27
C ALA A 2 3.95 9.20 12.44
N ALA A 3 2.89 9.15 11.63
CA ALA A 3 1.83 10.15 11.59
C ALA A 3 0.48 9.57 11.15
N ALA A 4 -0.61 10.16 11.64
CA ALA A 4 -1.93 10.03 11.04
C ALA A 4 -2.05 10.98 9.83
N MET A 5 -2.68 10.55 8.74
CA MET A 5 -2.83 11.33 7.51
C MET A 5 -3.98 10.80 6.64
N GLY A 6 -4.49 11.60 5.70
CA GLY A 6 -5.46 11.14 4.70
C GLY A 6 -6.75 10.57 5.31
N PHE A 7 -7.21 11.13 6.42
CA PHE A 7 -8.35 10.64 7.22
C PHE A 7 -8.12 9.26 7.89
N CYS A 8 -6.92 8.68 7.79
CA CYS A 8 -6.51 7.47 8.48
C CYS A 8 -5.77 7.79 9.78
N PHE A 9 -6.30 7.31 10.91
CA PHE A 9 -5.66 7.43 12.23
C PHE A 9 -4.73 6.26 12.54
N TYR A 10 -5.11 5.06 12.09
CA TYR A 10 -4.33 3.84 12.11
C TYR A 10 -4.40 3.17 10.73
N ASN A 11 -3.35 2.44 10.36
CA ASN A 11 -3.40 1.59 9.17
C ASN A 11 -4.02 0.23 9.54
N ASN A 12 -5.34 0.15 9.42
CA ASN A 12 -6.12 -1.03 9.79
C ASN A 12 -5.64 -2.30 9.08
N ILE A 13 -5.34 -2.20 7.77
CA ILE A 13 -4.92 -3.34 6.95
C ILE A 13 -3.51 -3.77 7.33
N ALA A 14 -2.59 -2.84 7.58
CA ALA A 14 -1.26 -3.18 8.09
C ALA A 14 -1.30 -3.86 9.45
N CYS A 15 -2.15 -3.38 10.38
CA CYS A 15 -2.35 -4.05 11.67
C CYS A 15 -2.87 -5.49 11.48
N ALA A 16 -3.84 -5.69 10.59
CA ALA A 16 -4.39 -7.02 10.29
C ALA A 16 -3.34 -7.95 9.67
N ALA A 17 -2.57 -7.47 8.69
CA ALA A 17 -1.50 -8.24 8.06
C ALA A 17 -0.41 -8.63 9.07
N ALA A 18 0.06 -7.68 9.87
CA ALA A 18 1.03 -7.94 10.94
C ALA A 18 0.49 -8.95 11.97
N HIS A 19 -0.79 -8.84 12.33
CA HIS A 19 -1.44 -9.79 13.25
C HIS A 19 -1.51 -11.20 12.65
N ALA A 20 -1.90 -11.33 11.38
CA ALA A 20 -1.93 -12.62 10.69
C ALA A 20 -0.54 -13.29 10.67
N LEU A 21 0.52 -12.52 10.39
CA LEU A 21 1.89 -13.01 10.40
C LEU A 21 2.35 -13.43 11.81
N ALA A 22 2.05 -12.63 12.83
CA ALA A 22 2.58 -12.83 14.18
C ALA A 22 1.80 -13.85 15.02
N VAL A 23 0.47 -13.90 14.86
CA VAL A 23 -0.43 -14.66 15.74
C VAL A 23 -0.96 -15.93 15.08
N HIS A 24 -1.19 -15.90 13.77
CA HIS A 24 -1.78 -17.01 13.03
C HIS A 24 -0.76 -17.82 12.22
N ASP A 25 0.54 -17.54 12.40
CA ASP A 25 1.65 -18.20 11.71
C ASP A 25 1.54 -18.18 10.16
N VAL A 26 0.80 -17.20 9.63
CA VAL A 26 0.76 -16.94 8.18
C VAL A 26 2.16 -16.56 7.74
N LYS A 27 2.67 -17.20 6.69
CA LYS A 27 4.06 -17.00 6.23
C LYS A 27 4.22 -15.83 5.28
N ARG A 28 3.18 -15.54 4.49
CA ARG A 28 3.16 -14.45 3.50
C ARG A 28 1.75 -13.88 3.38
N VAL A 29 1.66 -12.56 3.23
CA VAL A 29 0.41 -11.81 3.03
C VAL A 29 0.53 -10.99 1.76
N ALA A 30 -0.57 -10.88 1.00
CA ALA A 30 -0.69 -9.91 -0.08
C ALA A 30 -1.75 -8.87 0.31
N ILE A 31 -1.42 -7.59 0.16
CA ILE A 31 -2.34 -6.46 0.29
C ILE A 31 -2.55 -5.89 -1.10
N LEU A 32 -3.80 -5.94 -1.57
CA LEU A 32 -4.22 -5.30 -2.80
C LEU A 32 -5.02 -4.05 -2.46
N ASP A 33 -4.50 -2.90 -2.84
CA ASP A 33 -5.10 -1.59 -2.57
C ASP A 33 -5.54 -0.93 -3.88
N PHE A 34 -6.85 -0.76 -4.01
CA PHE A 34 -7.51 -0.13 -5.15
C PHE A 34 -8.26 1.13 -4.74
N ASP A 35 -7.94 1.72 -3.57
CA ASP A 35 -8.31 3.10 -3.30
C ASP A 35 -7.67 4.02 -4.35
N VAL A 36 -8.36 5.10 -4.71
CA VAL A 36 -7.87 6.03 -5.73
C VAL A 36 -6.62 6.79 -5.27
N HIS A 37 -6.38 6.92 -3.96
CA HIS A 37 -5.21 7.54 -3.38
C HIS A 37 -4.11 6.51 -3.16
N HIS A 38 -2.85 6.93 -3.30
CA HIS A 38 -1.74 6.05 -3.01
C HIS A 38 -1.74 5.61 -1.53
N GLY A 39 -1.71 4.30 -1.28
CA GLY A 39 -1.60 3.69 0.04
C GLY A 39 -0.21 3.83 0.68
N ASN A 40 0.31 5.07 0.73
CA ASN A 40 1.68 5.37 1.14
C ASN A 40 2.03 4.88 2.55
N GLY A 41 1.05 4.81 3.46
CA GLY A 41 1.26 4.28 4.80
C GLY A 41 1.48 2.76 4.82
N THR A 42 0.84 2.01 3.92
CA THR A 42 1.07 0.56 3.79
C THR A 42 2.42 0.27 3.16
N GLU A 43 2.77 1.05 2.12
CA GLU A 43 4.10 1.00 1.50
C GLU A 43 5.20 1.27 2.54
N ASP A 44 5.11 2.37 3.30
CA ASP A 44 6.12 2.73 4.31
C ASP A 44 6.32 1.64 5.37
N ILE A 45 5.23 1.03 5.84
CA ILE A 45 5.31 -0.02 6.88
C ILE A 45 5.97 -1.31 6.38
N PHE A 46 5.70 -1.71 5.13
CA PHE A 46 6.10 -3.04 4.63
C PHE A 46 7.18 -3.04 3.56
N ARG A 47 7.68 -1.88 3.12
CA ARG A 47 8.73 -1.77 2.08
C ARG A 47 9.93 -2.69 2.28
N ASP A 48 10.30 -2.93 3.54
CA ASP A 48 11.45 -3.77 3.92
C ASP A 48 11.06 -5.15 4.49
N ASP A 49 9.77 -5.53 4.47
CA ASP A 49 9.29 -6.85 4.92
C ASP A 49 8.95 -7.75 3.73
N PRO A 50 9.81 -8.72 3.37
CA PRO A 50 9.61 -9.58 2.20
C PRO A 50 8.44 -10.56 2.36
N ARG A 51 7.82 -10.65 3.55
CA ARG A 51 6.64 -11.49 3.77
C ARG A 51 5.35 -10.81 3.30
N VAL A 52 5.37 -9.50 3.05
CA VAL A 52 4.20 -8.75 2.60
C VAL A 52 4.42 -8.25 1.17
N LEU A 53 3.56 -8.70 0.27
CA LEU A 53 3.42 -8.13 -1.07
C LEU A 53 2.39 -7.00 -1.03
N PHE A 54 2.77 -5.79 -1.40
CA PHE A 54 1.85 -4.66 -1.56
C PHE A 54 1.69 -4.34 -3.03
N CYS A 55 0.47 -4.49 -3.55
CA CYS A 55 0.10 -4.10 -4.90
C CYS A 55 -0.93 -2.99 -4.81
N SER A 56 -0.66 -1.83 -5.43
CA SER A 56 -1.58 -0.70 -5.40
C SER A 56 -1.80 -0.09 -6.78
N SER A 57 -3.05 0.20 -7.12
CA SER A 57 -3.41 1.06 -8.24
C SER A 57 -3.99 2.36 -7.70
N PHE A 58 -3.49 3.51 -8.15
CA PHE A 58 -3.92 4.81 -7.66
C PHE A 58 -3.81 5.89 -8.75
N GLN A 59 -4.60 6.96 -8.64
CA GLN A 59 -4.50 8.08 -9.56
C GLN A 59 -3.19 8.84 -9.35
N HIS A 60 -2.50 9.23 -10.43
CA HIS A 60 -1.27 10.02 -10.37
C HIS A 60 -1.18 11.05 -11.50
N PRO A 61 -0.75 12.31 -11.23
CA PRO A 61 -0.44 12.88 -9.91
C PRO A 61 -1.73 13.13 -9.08
N PHE A 62 -1.71 12.75 -7.80
CA PHE A 62 -2.84 12.96 -6.87
C PHE A 62 -2.37 12.89 -5.40
N TYR A 63 -3.23 13.30 -4.46
CA TYR A 63 -2.95 13.13 -3.03
C TYR A 63 -2.58 11.65 -2.74
N PRO A 64 -1.56 11.36 -1.92
CA PRO A 64 -0.76 12.24 -1.04
C PRO A 64 0.47 12.90 -1.68
N ASN A 65 0.67 12.79 -3.00
CA ASN A 65 1.84 13.31 -3.72
C ASN A 65 3.19 12.77 -3.19
N THR A 66 3.21 11.52 -2.74
CA THR A 66 4.47 10.85 -2.38
C THR A 66 5.21 10.39 -3.65
N PRO A 67 6.55 10.28 -3.61
CA PRO A 67 7.31 9.62 -4.67
C PRO A 67 6.78 8.20 -4.92
N ILE A 68 6.84 7.74 -6.17
CA ILE A 68 6.53 6.35 -6.51
C ILE A 68 7.80 5.54 -6.35
N ASP A 69 7.80 4.57 -5.44
CA ASP A 69 8.91 3.65 -5.26
C ASP A 69 8.87 2.56 -6.34
N HIS A 70 9.98 2.38 -7.05
CA HIS A 70 10.16 1.32 -8.06
C HIS A 70 11.25 0.31 -7.66
N GLY A 71 11.83 0.45 -6.47
CA GLY A 71 13.05 -0.25 -6.06
C GLY A 71 12.83 -1.53 -5.25
N HIS A 72 11.61 -1.78 -4.76
CA HIS A 72 11.35 -2.89 -3.83
C HIS A 72 10.64 -4.04 -4.54
N SER A 73 11.20 -5.25 -4.42
CA SER A 73 10.67 -6.45 -5.09
C SER A 73 9.25 -6.84 -4.66
N THR A 74 8.77 -6.33 -3.53
CA THR A 74 7.45 -6.61 -2.97
C THR A 74 6.51 -5.39 -3.00
N ILE A 75 6.90 -4.30 -3.66
CA ILE A 75 6.06 -3.12 -3.85
C ILE A 75 5.75 -2.99 -5.34
N ILE A 76 4.48 -3.16 -5.70
CA ILE A 76 3.98 -3.08 -7.08
C ILE A 76 3.05 -1.88 -7.17
N SER A 77 3.60 -0.75 -7.59
CA SER A 77 2.86 0.51 -7.74
C SER A 77 2.41 0.73 -9.19
N VAL A 78 1.11 0.88 -9.39
CA VAL A 78 0.45 1.07 -10.69
C VAL A 78 -0.21 2.45 -10.72
N PRO A 79 0.53 3.52 -11.08
CA PRO A 79 -0.05 4.84 -11.22
C PRO A 79 -0.95 4.93 -12.46
N LEU A 80 -2.14 5.49 -12.29
CA LEU A 80 -3.14 5.63 -13.35
C LEU A 80 -3.41 7.13 -13.63
N PRO A 81 -3.56 7.53 -14.90
CA PRO A 81 -4.02 8.88 -15.24
C PRO A 81 -5.40 9.19 -14.65
N ALA A 82 -5.68 10.47 -14.43
CA ALA A 82 -7.01 10.90 -14.04
C ALA A 82 -8.04 10.54 -15.13
N GLY A 83 -9.15 9.92 -14.72
CA GLY A 83 -10.22 9.51 -15.62
C GLY A 83 -10.05 8.12 -16.27
N THR A 84 -8.99 7.38 -15.94
CA THR A 84 -8.84 5.96 -16.33
C THR A 84 -10.08 5.15 -15.96
N ARG A 85 -10.53 4.30 -16.88
CA ARG A 85 -11.70 3.43 -16.70
C ARG A 85 -11.25 1.99 -16.45
N GLY A 86 -12.09 1.17 -15.84
CA GLY A 86 -11.71 -0.20 -15.47
C GLY A 86 -11.40 -1.18 -16.61
N MET A 87 -11.53 -0.77 -17.88
CA MET A 87 -11.11 -1.57 -19.05
C MET A 87 -9.71 -1.21 -19.55
N GLU A 88 -9.13 -0.13 -19.04
CA GLU A 88 -7.83 0.43 -19.43
C GLU A 88 -6.75 0.12 -18.39
#